data_AF-A0A4R7DUA8-F1
#
_entry.id   AF-A0A4R7DUA8-F1
#
_cell.length_a   1.000
_cell.length_b   1.000
_cell.length_c   1.000
_cell.angle_alpha   90.00
_cell.angle_beta   90.00
_cell.angle_gamma   90.00
#
_symmetry.space_group_name_H-M   'P 1'
#
loop_
_entity.id
_entity.type
_entity.pdbx_description
1 polymer ?
#
loop_
_entity_poly.entity_id
_entity_poly.type
_entity_poly.pdbx_seq_one_letter_code
_entity_poly.pdbx_strand_id
1 'polypeptide(L)'
;MDKSILAALKKSGFNQPIMEDSNFDYSPAWYNQLHLACKKIADAVDSDYLVLQDRNFNAMASYTPKYIALMYGVFDLSYKMALVVADLIENGQKCFSDENDKNPKTYKDLVGLGSVNYFENNQFDEKLKNESFRHRVELISSIFTLFTMFHEAGHIFHMHGLRHNSIDIDDIDNMKGKKLTEEEALNSQSREFVGDMFALQGLVDNHLKELKGFINNKNLYKKVLCDYFTYLNLFFYFLSPKLTRSDFKSSSHPPASLRLHMVSATFFGDEQLGLGNEDKDFVLSESRSSMLLILDDLFNDKKAGDWLYEIPEKDINVWYRKIRKRAMSHWYLYSIDRNEVKKLISRQAIYNKYFKRN
;
A
#
# COMPACT_ATOMS: atom_id res chain seq x y z
N MET A 1 4.27 -26.29 4.44
CA MET A 1 4.41 -25.03 5.20
C MET A 1 5.46 -25.23 6.27
N ASP A 2 6.46 -24.35 6.33
CA ASP A 2 7.54 -24.42 7.32
C ASP A 2 7.01 -24.20 8.74
N LYS A 3 7.45 -25.02 9.69
CA LYS A 3 7.14 -24.87 11.13
C LYS A 3 7.63 -23.55 11.69
N SER A 4 8.71 -22.99 11.12
CA SER A 4 9.25 -21.69 11.51
C SER A 4 8.26 -20.55 11.26
N ILE A 5 7.53 -20.56 10.13
CA ILE A 5 6.52 -19.55 9.76
C ILE A 5 5.33 -19.62 10.70
N LEU A 6 4.83 -20.83 10.99
CA LEU A 6 3.74 -21.02 11.95
C LEU A 6 4.11 -20.50 13.35
N ALA A 7 5.36 -20.66 13.76
CA ALA A 7 5.84 -20.12 15.03
C ALA A 7 5.93 -18.59 15.01
N ALA A 8 6.42 -18.01 13.92
CA ALA A 8 6.50 -16.56 13.73
C ALA A 8 5.10 -15.91 13.76
N LEU A 9 4.14 -16.44 12.99
CA LEU A 9 2.75 -15.94 12.98
C LEU A 9 2.13 -15.93 14.38
N LYS A 10 2.28 -17.01 15.14
CA LYS A 10 1.80 -17.09 16.53
C LYS A 10 2.45 -16.06 17.45
N LYS A 11 3.76 -15.86 17.32
CA LYS A 11 4.50 -14.85 18.10
C LYS A 11 4.02 -13.44 17.77
N SER A 12 3.73 -13.18 16.49
CA SER A 12 3.10 -11.97 15.98
C SER A 12 1.58 -11.91 16.22
N GLY A 13 1.02 -12.77 17.08
CA GLY A 13 -0.41 -12.79 17.45
C GLY A 13 -1.40 -13.06 16.31
N PHE A 14 -0.91 -13.45 15.13
CA PHE A 14 -1.72 -13.92 14.01
C PHE A 14 -2.01 -15.40 14.20
N ASN A 15 -3.11 -15.69 14.90
CA ASN A 15 -3.54 -17.05 15.24
C ASN A 15 -4.63 -17.60 14.32
N GLN A 16 -4.99 -16.85 13.28
CA GLN A 16 -6.05 -17.18 12.35
C GLN A 16 -5.62 -18.37 11.47
N PRO A 17 -6.57 -19.25 11.07
CA PRO A 17 -6.29 -20.30 10.12
C PRO A 17 -5.76 -19.75 8.79
N ILE A 18 -4.87 -20.48 8.14
CA ILE A 18 -4.43 -20.18 6.78
C ILE A 18 -5.49 -20.72 5.82
N MET A 19 -5.89 -19.90 4.84
CA MET A 19 -6.78 -20.31 3.76
C MET A 19 -6.05 -21.25 2.80
N GLU A 20 -6.75 -22.27 2.33
CA GLU A 20 -6.23 -23.15 1.29
C GLU A 20 -6.47 -22.50 -0.08
N ASP A 21 -5.60 -22.76 -1.07
CA ASP A 21 -5.75 -22.22 -2.43
C ASP A 21 -7.13 -22.59 -3.01
N SER A 22 -7.68 -23.76 -2.66
CA SER A 22 -9.03 -24.20 -3.08
C SER A 22 -10.18 -23.33 -2.55
N ASN A 23 -9.95 -22.50 -1.53
CA ASN A 23 -10.96 -21.52 -1.10
C ASN A 23 -11.15 -20.41 -2.14
N PHE A 24 -10.15 -20.13 -2.98
CA PHE A 24 -10.23 -19.15 -4.06
C PHE A 24 -10.82 -19.73 -5.36
N ASP A 25 -10.82 -21.05 -5.52
CA ASP A 25 -11.37 -21.71 -6.72
C ASP A 25 -12.89 -21.56 -6.87
N TYR A 26 -13.59 -21.26 -5.77
CA TYR A 26 -15.04 -20.98 -5.77
C TYR A 26 -15.39 -19.51 -5.98
N SER A 27 -14.39 -18.64 -6.13
CA SER A 27 -14.58 -17.22 -6.44
C SER A 27 -14.61 -16.97 -7.95
N PRO A 28 -15.09 -15.80 -8.41
CA PRO A 28 -14.98 -15.42 -9.82
C PRO A 28 -13.53 -15.57 -10.33
N ALA A 29 -13.36 -15.98 -11.58
CA ALA A 29 -12.05 -16.33 -12.14
C ALA A 29 -10.97 -15.23 -11.96
N TRP A 30 -11.35 -13.95 -12.04
CA TRP A 30 -10.45 -12.81 -11.85
C TRP A 30 -9.88 -12.74 -10.42
N TYR A 31 -10.65 -13.19 -9.41
CA TYR A 31 -10.23 -13.16 -8.01
C TYR A 31 -9.14 -14.21 -7.74
N ASN A 32 -9.27 -15.39 -8.36
CA ASN A 32 -8.21 -16.40 -8.35
C ASN A 32 -6.97 -15.90 -9.11
N GLN A 33 -7.14 -15.23 -10.25
CA GLN A 33 -6.01 -14.61 -10.98
C GLN A 33 -5.28 -13.56 -10.14
N LEU A 34 -6.01 -12.75 -9.38
CA LEU A 34 -5.45 -11.76 -8.46
C LEU A 34 -4.66 -12.45 -7.32
N HIS A 35 -5.22 -13.49 -6.72
CA HIS A 35 -4.52 -14.31 -5.72
C HIS A 35 -3.21 -14.93 -6.29
N LEU A 36 -3.27 -15.50 -7.50
CA LEU A 36 -2.11 -16.04 -8.20
C LEU A 36 -1.07 -14.96 -8.54
N ALA A 37 -1.50 -13.74 -8.85
CA ALA A 37 -0.60 -12.61 -9.05
C ALA A 37 0.13 -12.25 -7.74
N CYS A 38 -0.58 -12.23 -6.60
CA CYS A 38 0.05 -12.03 -5.29
C CYS A 38 1.10 -13.10 -4.98
N LYS A 39 0.79 -14.37 -5.26
CA LYS A 39 1.74 -15.48 -5.10
C LYS A 39 3.01 -15.27 -5.93
N LYS A 40 2.86 -14.92 -7.21
CA LYS A 40 4.00 -14.62 -8.11
C LYS A 40 4.85 -13.45 -7.62
N ILE A 41 4.23 -12.42 -7.04
CA ILE A 41 4.96 -11.28 -6.46
C ILE A 41 5.79 -11.72 -5.25
N ALA A 42 5.23 -12.57 -4.39
CA ALA A 42 5.97 -13.12 -3.24
C ALA A 42 7.14 -14.02 -3.69
N ASP A 43 6.91 -14.88 -4.68
CA ASP A 43 7.93 -15.74 -5.27
C ASP A 43 9.09 -14.90 -5.85
N ALA A 44 8.79 -13.76 -6.48
CA ALA A 44 9.80 -12.85 -7.05
C ALA A 44 10.73 -12.20 -6.02
N VAL A 45 10.38 -12.24 -4.73
CA VAL A 45 11.22 -11.75 -3.61
C VAL A 45 11.69 -12.88 -2.70
N ASP A 46 11.64 -14.13 -3.17
CA ASP A 46 12.02 -15.36 -2.45
C ASP A 46 11.29 -15.50 -1.11
N SER A 47 9.98 -15.25 -1.10
CA SER A 47 9.14 -15.26 0.10
C SER A 47 7.99 -16.25 -0.02
N ASP A 48 7.68 -16.96 1.07
CA ASP A 48 6.44 -17.71 1.17
C ASP A 48 5.23 -16.76 1.14
N TYR A 49 4.14 -17.19 0.53
CA TYR A 49 2.88 -16.46 0.47
C TYR A 49 1.78 -17.23 1.17
N LEU A 50 1.00 -16.52 2.01
CA LEU A 50 -0.14 -17.08 2.70
C LEU A 50 -1.28 -16.07 2.84
N VAL A 51 -2.50 -16.58 2.86
CA VAL A 51 -3.68 -15.80 3.21
C VAL A 51 -4.26 -16.30 4.53
N LEU A 52 -4.47 -15.40 5.48
CA LEU A 52 -5.08 -15.72 6.77
C LEU A 52 -6.59 -15.45 6.74
N GLN A 53 -7.36 -16.31 7.40
CA GLN A 53 -8.80 -16.16 7.61
C GLN A 53 -9.12 -15.05 8.62
N ASP A 54 -8.76 -13.83 8.27
CA ASP A 54 -9.06 -12.61 9.01
C ASP A 54 -9.75 -11.61 8.07
N ARG A 55 -10.82 -10.96 8.54
CA ARG A 55 -11.59 -9.96 7.77
C ARG A 55 -11.03 -8.54 7.89
N ASN A 56 -10.03 -8.32 8.73
CA ASN A 56 -9.36 -7.03 8.84
C ASN A 56 -8.58 -6.71 7.55
N PHE A 57 -8.59 -5.45 7.13
CA PHE A 57 -7.67 -4.98 6.09
C PHE A 57 -6.28 -4.85 6.68
N ASN A 58 -5.49 -5.93 6.63
CA ASN A 58 -4.11 -5.92 7.11
C ASN A 58 -3.23 -6.88 6.31
N ALA A 59 -1.94 -6.62 6.34
CA ALA A 59 -0.91 -7.42 5.70
C ALA A 59 0.34 -7.42 6.58
N MET A 60 1.21 -8.39 6.34
CA MET A 60 2.44 -8.53 7.10
C MET A 60 3.53 -9.15 6.25
N ALA A 61 4.72 -8.56 6.29
CA ALA A 61 5.95 -9.16 5.83
C ALA A 61 6.87 -9.52 7.02
N SER A 62 7.47 -10.70 6.97
CA SER A 62 8.56 -11.10 7.86
C SER A 62 9.75 -11.54 7.02
N TYR A 63 10.94 -11.09 7.38
CA TYR A 63 12.16 -11.51 6.67
C TYR A 63 12.77 -12.81 7.23
N THR A 64 12.55 -13.12 8.51
CA THR A 64 13.14 -14.31 9.15
C THR A 64 12.10 -15.02 10.02
N PRO A 65 11.46 -16.11 9.56
CA PRO A 65 11.51 -16.64 8.18
C PRO A 65 10.87 -15.69 7.17
N LYS A 66 11.22 -15.83 5.88
CA LYS A 66 10.68 -15.00 4.78
C LYS A 66 9.27 -15.40 4.44
N TYR A 67 8.28 -14.58 4.79
CA TYR A 67 6.91 -14.75 4.33
C TYR A 67 6.17 -13.43 4.20
N ILE A 68 5.15 -13.42 3.35
CA ILE A 68 4.15 -12.38 3.23
C ILE A 68 2.79 -13.00 3.53
N ALA A 69 2.11 -12.44 4.52
CA ALA A 69 0.77 -12.84 4.93
C ALA A 69 -0.21 -11.73 4.62
N LEU A 70 -1.20 -12.00 3.77
CA LEU A 70 -2.34 -11.11 3.59
C LEU A 70 -3.51 -11.61 4.42
N MET A 71 -4.22 -10.73 5.10
CA MET A 71 -5.53 -11.08 5.65
C MET A 71 -6.55 -11.18 4.50
N TYR A 72 -7.50 -12.11 4.57
CA TYR A 72 -8.60 -12.20 3.59
C TYR A 72 -9.36 -10.87 3.43
N GLY A 73 -9.42 -10.07 4.50
CA GLY A 73 -9.97 -8.72 4.49
C GLY A 73 -9.34 -7.79 3.47
N VAL A 74 -8.07 -7.98 3.07
CA VAL A 74 -7.44 -7.21 1.99
C VAL A 74 -8.20 -7.39 0.69
N PHE A 75 -8.56 -8.64 0.36
CA PHE A 75 -9.29 -8.93 -0.86
C PHE A 75 -10.77 -8.56 -0.75
N ASP A 76 -11.42 -8.95 0.35
CA ASP A 76 -12.86 -8.73 0.56
C ASP A 76 -13.22 -7.24 0.61
N LEU A 77 -12.47 -6.45 1.39
CA LEU A 77 -12.72 -5.01 1.48
C LEU A 77 -12.31 -4.28 0.21
N SER A 78 -11.24 -4.69 -0.48
CA SER A 78 -10.89 -4.11 -1.79
C SER A 78 -12.01 -4.31 -2.81
N TYR A 79 -12.60 -5.51 -2.86
CA TYR A 79 -13.72 -5.82 -3.74
C TYR A 79 -14.98 -5.00 -3.39
N LYS A 80 -15.35 -4.96 -2.11
CA LYS A 80 -16.53 -4.18 -1.66
C LYS A 80 -16.36 -2.69 -1.94
N MET A 81 -15.17 -2.13 -1.70
CA MET A 81 -14.86 -0.75 -2.04
C MET A 81 -14.93 -0.50 -3.55
N ALA A 82 -14.44 -1.45 -4.35
CA ALA A 82 -14.49 -1.36 -5.80
C ALA A 82 -15.94 -1.34 -6.33
N LEU A 83 -16.83 -2.17 -5.78
CA LEU A 83 -18.26 -2.13 -6.11
C LEU A 83 -18.87 -0.75 -5.84
N VAL A 84 -18.60 -0.17 -4.68
CA VAL A 84 -19.14 1.14 -4.29
C VAL A 84 -18.61 2.26 -5.20
N VAL A 85 -17.30 2.29 -5.44
CA VAL A 85 -16.69 3.32 -6.29
C VAL A 85 -17.15 3.19 -7.74
N ALA A 86 -17.23 1.96 -8.27
CA ALA A 86 -17.72 1.73 -9.63
C ALA A 86 -19.18 2.16 -9.79
N ASP A 87 -20.03 1.85 -8.79
CA ASP A 87 -21.46 2.18 -8.85
C ASP A 87 -21.71 3.69 -8.82
N LEU A 88 -20.93 4.42 -8.02
CA LEU A 88 -20.97 5.87 -8.02
C LEU A 88 -20.58 6.47 -9.38
N ILE A 89 -19.50 5.97 -9.99
CA ILE A 89 -19.02 6.46 -11.28
C ILE A 89 -20.09 6.28 -12.36
N GLU A 90 -20.85 5.18 -12.31
CA GLU A 90 -21.89 4.90 -13.32
C GLU A 90 -23.23 5.58 -13.02
N ASN A 91 -23.65 5.63 -11.76
CA ASN A 91 -25.02 6.02 -11.39
C ASN A 91 -25.13 7.34 -10.61
N GLY A 92 -24.01 7.92 -10.16
CA GLY A 92 -23.97 9.19 -9.42
C GLY A 92 -24.79 9.20 -8.13
N GLN A 93 -25.14 8.03 -7.59
CA GLN A 93 -25.95 7.92 -6.38
C GLN A 93 -25.12 8.12 -5.12
N LYS A 94 -25.57 9.03 -4.25
CA LYS A 94 -24.97 9.26 -2.93
C LYS A 94 -25.26 8.07 -2.03
N CYS A 95 -24.23 7.29 -1.66
CA CYS A 95 -24.44 6.11 -0.83
C CYS A 95 -24.44 6.42 0.68
N PHE A 96 -23.81 7.51 1.15
CA PHE A 96 -23.65 7.75 2.59
C PHE A 96 -23.71 9.23 3.00
N SER A 97 -24.87 9.69 3.47
CA SER A 97 -24.98 10.87 4.31
C SER A 97 -24.92 10.45 5.79
N ASP A 98 -23.83 10.73 6.48
CA ASP A 98 -23.84 10.69 7.94
C ASP A 98 -23.77 12.12 8.46
N GLU A 99 -24.92 12.67 8.84
CA GLU A 99 -25.04 14.04 9.35
C GLU A 99 -24.45 14.19 10.77
N ASN A 100 -24.00 13.09 11.39
CA ASN A 100 -23.61 13.04 12.80
C ASN A 100 -22.11 12.86 13.08
N ASP A 101 -21.23 12.96 12.06
CA ASP A 101 -19.79 12.88 12.34
C ASP A 101 -19.29 14.17 13.04
N LYS A 102 -19.21 14.08 14.37
CA LYS A 102 -18.69 15.15 15.23
C LYS A 102 -17.17 15.31 15.14
N ASN A 103 -16.45 14.43 14.43
CA ASN A 103 -15.01 14.48 14.31
C ASN A 103 -14.55 14.50 12.83
N PRO A 104 -14.61 15.67 12.18
CA PRO A 104 -14.53 15.82 10.72
C PRO A 104 -13.10 15.70 10.16
N LYS A 105 -12.21 15.01 10.86
CA LYS A 105 -10.81 14.74 10.51
C LYS A 105 -10.50 13.24 10.42
N THR A 106 -11.53 12.40 10.56
CA THR A 106 -11.40 10.95 10.56
C THR A 106 -11.98 10.37 9.29
N TYR A 107 -11.21 9.49 8.66
CA TYR A 107 -11.70 8.38 7.85
C TYR A 107 -13.08 7.92 8.31
N LYS A 108 -14.03 7.83 7.37
CA LYS A 108 -15.19 6.96 7.55
C LYS A 108 -14.66 5.53 7.62
N ASP A 109 -14.68 5.00 8.84
CA ASP A 109 -14.43 3.57 9.03
C ASP A 109 -15.65 2.83 8.49
N LEU A 110 -15.57 2.42 7.22
CA LEU A 110 -16.63 1.64 6.57
C LEU A 110 -16.81 0.27 7.24
N VAL A 111 -15.85 -0.19 8.04
CA VAL A 111 -15.95 -1.40 8.86
C VAL A 111 -16.77 -1.14 10.13
N GLY A 112 -16.62 0.02 10.75
CA GLY A 112 -17.33 0.43 11.97
C GLY A 112 -18.80 0.84 11.77
N LEU A 113 -19.20 1.20 10.55
CA LEU A 113 -20.54 1.69 10.23
C LEU A 113 -21.62 0.59 10.10
N GLY A 114 -21.26 -0.69 10.26
CA GLY A 114 -22.18 -1.80 9.95
C GLY A 114 -22.58 -1.86 8.46
N SER A 115 -22.00 -0.99 7.63
CA SER A 115 -22.29 -0.82 6.21
C SER A 115 -21.65 -1.89 5.34
N VAL A 116 -20.69 -2.66 5.84
CA VAL A 116 -20.22 -3.89 5.18
C VAL A 116 -21.36 -4.89 4.96
N ASN A 117 -22.39 -4.89 5.82
CA ASN A 117 -23.60 -5.72 5.65
C ASN A 117 -24.61 -5.12 4.66
N TYR A 118 -24.52 -3.81 4.34
CA TYR A 118 -25.37 -3.20 3.30
C TYR A 118 -25.04 -3.77 1.91
N PHE A 119 -23.83 -4.30 1.74
CA PHE A 119 -23.27 -4.75 0.46
C PHE A 119 -23.16 -6.28 0.36
N GLU A 120 -24.06 -7.03 1.02
CA GLU A 120 -24.19 -8.46 0.74
C GLU A 120 -24.42 -8.67 -0.77
N ASN A 121 -23.65 -9.60 -1.36
CA ASN A 121 -23.32 -9.71 -2.79
C ASN A 121 -24.52 -9.59 -3.76
N ASN A 122 -25.72 -9.97 -3.33
CA ASN A 122 -26.90 -10.07 -4.18
C ASN A 122 -27.37 -8.75 -4.80
N GLN A 123 -26.97 -7.58 -4.27
CA GLN A 123 -27.38 -6.29 -4.83
C GLN A 123 -26.63 -5.92 -6.13
N PHE A 124 -25.41 -6.45 -6.33
CA PHE A 124 -24.58 -6.10 -7.49
C PHE A 124 -24.51 -7.21 -8.53
N ASP A 125 -25.06 -8.40 -8.25
CA ASP A 125 -24.99 -9.55 -9.17
C ASP A 125 -25.51 -9.24 -10.58
N GLU A 126 -26.61 -8.48 -10.70
CA GLU A 126 -27.11 -8.04 -12.01
C GLU A 126 -26.19 -6.99 -12.66
N LYS A 127 -25.62 -6.06 -11.88
CA LYS A 127 -24.69 -5.04 -12.40
C LYS A 127 -23.38 -5.66 -12.86
N LEU A 128 -22.90 -6.71 -12.21
CA LEU A 128 -21.70 -7.46 -12.58
C LEU A 128 -21.84 -8.24 -13.90
N LYS A 129 -23.06 -8.38 -14.43
CA LYS A 129 -23.28 -8.86 -15.81
C LYS A 129 -22.90 -7.80 -16.85
N ASN A 130 -22.88 -6.51 -16.49
CA ASN A 130 -22.34 -5.46 -17.34
C ASN A 130 -20.81 -5.53 -17.34
N GLU A 131 -20.24 -5.76 -18.52
CA GLU A 131 -18.80 -5.94 -18.70
C GLU A 131 -17.97 -4.71 -18.30
N SER A 132 -18.44 -3.50 -18.61
CA SER A 132 -17.76 -2.26 -18.22
C SER A 132 -17.72 -2.09 -16.71
N PHE A 133 -18.86 -2.29 -16.05
CA PHE A 133 -18.95 -2.23 -14.59
C PHE A 133 -18.04 -3.27 -13.95
N ARG A 134 -18.12 -4.52 -14.40
CA ARG A 134 -17.29 -5.63 -13.91
C ARG A 134 -15.80 -5.32 -14.07
N HIS A 135 -15.35 -4.91 -15.25
CA HIS A 135 -13.94 -4.58 -15.47
C HIS A 135 -13.45 -3.41 -14.60
N ARG A 136 -14.32 -2.43 -14.32
CA ARG A 136 -13.98 -1.35 -13.39
C ARG A 136 -13.80 -1.86 -11.96
N VAL A 137 -14.70 -2.72 -11.50
CA VAL A 137 -14.61 -3.36 -10.18
C VAL A 137 -13.33 -4.18 -10.07
N GLU A 138 -13.04 -5.01 -11.07
CA GLU A 138 -11.82 -5.81 -11.16
C GLU A 138 -10.57 -4.94 -11.12
N LEU A 139 -10.55 -3.84 -11.86
CA LEU A 139 -9.43 -2.89 -11.90
C LEU A 139 -9.18 -2.25 -10.53
N ILE A 140 -10.21 -1.67 -9.91
CA ILE A 140 -10.07 -0.98 -8.61
C ILE A 140 -9.63 -1.98 -7.53
N SER A 141 -10.26 -3.15 -7.47
CA SER A 141 -9.94 -4.21 -6.50
C SER A 141 -8.49 -4.70 -6.68
N SER A 142 -8.06 -4.87 -7.93
CA SER A 142 -6.69 -5.27 -8.26
C SER A 142 -5.67 -4.21 -7.84
N ILE A 143 -5.92 -2.93 -8.12
CA ILE A 143 -5.01 -1.84 -7.71
C ILE A 143 -4.82 -1.85 -6.20
N PHE A 144 -5.90 -1.97 -5.42
CA PHE A 144 -5.82 -1.94 -3.95
C PHE A 144 -5.04 -3.13 -3.40
N THR A 145 -5.39 -4.33 -3.88
CA THR A 145 -4.78 -5.58 -3.41
C THR A 145 -3.31 -5.67 -3.83
N LEU A 146 -3.00 -5.34 -5.09
CA LEU A 146 -1.63 -5.40 -5.62
C LEU A 146 -0.74 -4.32 -5.02
N PHE A 147 -1.27 -3.12 -4.74
CA PHE A 147 -0.48 -2.09 -4.04
C PHE A 147 -0.08 -2.59 -2.65
N THR A 148 -1.00 -3.16 -1.86
CA THR A 148 -0.68 -3.80 -0.58
C THR A 148 0.34 -4.92 -0.75
N MET A 149 0.16 -5.80 -1.73
CA MET A 149 1.08 -6.91 -1.96
C MET A 149 2.50 -6.45 -2.32
N PHE A 150 2.64 -5.50 -3.26
CA PHE A 150 3.95 -4.98 -3.60
C PHE A 150 4.58 -4.20 -2.45
N HIS A 151 3.78 -3.50 -1.63
CA HIS A 151 4.28 -2.83 -0.43
C HIS A 151 4.97 -3.84 0.50
N GLU A 152 4.29 -4.94 0.86
CA GLU A 152 4.87 -6.02 1.67
C GLU A 152 6.08 -6.68 1.00
N ALA A 153 6.02 -6.91 -0.31
CA ALA A 153 7.16 -7.43 -1.07
C ALA A 153 8.37 -6.49 -0.99
N GLY A 154 8.14 -5.18 -0.95
CA GLY A 154 9.16 -4.16 -0.71
C GLY A 154 9.85 -4.34 0.64
N HIS A 155 9.10 -4.69 1.70
CA HIS A 155 9.69 -4.98 3.02
C HIS A 155 10.64 -6.19 2.99
N ILE A 156 10.28 -7.25 2.26
CA ILE A 156 11.14 -8.42 2.05
C ILE A 156 12.38 -8.05 1.22
N PHE A 157 12.17 -7.42 0.07
CA PHE A 157 13.23 -7.05 -0.87
C PHE A 157 14.28 -6.16 -0.22
N HIS A 158 13.84 -5.19 0.59
CA HIS A 158 14.69 -4.25 1.32
C HIS A 158 15.10 -4.74 2.71
N MET A 159 14.88 -6.02 3.02
CA MET A 159 15.33 -6.69 4.24
C MET A 159 14.98 -5.92 5.53
N HIS A 160 13.79 -5.32 5.57
CA HIS A 160 13.39 -4.42 6.65
C HIS A 160 13.42 -5.13 8.03
N GLY A 161 13.08 -6.42 8.09
CA GLY A 161 13.12 -7.25 9.30
C GLY A 161 14.51 -7.69 9.80
N LEU A 162 15.59 -7.65 9.00
CA LEU A 162 16.95 -8.10 9.44
C LEU A 162 17.59 -7.21 10.51
N ARG A 163 17.09 -5.97 10.65
CA ARG A 163 17.76 -4.94 11.46
C ARG A 163 17.33 -4.95 12.91
N HIS A 164 16.37 -5.80 13.26
CA HIS A 164 15.87 -6.02 14.61
C HIS A 164 16.26 -7.42 15.11
N ASN A 165 17.56 -7.78 15.06
CA ASN A 165 18.11 -9.02 15.66
C ASN A 165 17.94 -9.14 17.20
N SER A 166 17.15 -8.26 17.82
CA SER A 166 16.70 -8.37 19.22
C SER A 166 15.17 -8.36 19.36
N ILE A 167 14.43 -8.16 18.27
CA ILE A 167 12.96 -8.22 18.17
C ILE A 167 12.69 -8.87 16.82
N ASP A 168 12.77 -10.21 16.74
CA ASP A 168 12.29 -10.91 15.54
C ASP A 168 10.84 -10.50 15.33
N ILE A 169 10.53 -10.09 14.10
CA ILE A 169 9.25 -9.57 13.57
C ILE A 169 9.29 -8.04 13.43
N ASP A 170 8.88 -7.50 12.28
CA ASP A 170 8.43 -6.10 12.14
C ASP A 170 7.13 -5.96 12.99
N ASP A 171 7.30 -6.03 14.32
CA ASP A 171 6.30 -6.32 15.34
C ASP A 171 5.54 -5.05 15.73
N ILE A 172 4.96 -4.40 14.73
CA ILE A 172 4.45 -3.05 14.86
C ILE A 172 2.97 -3.01 15.23
N ASP A 173 2.16 -4.00 14.84
CA ASP A 173 0.73 -3.97 15.11
C ASP A 173 0.34 -4.64 16.44
N ASN A 174 1.23 -5.43 17.03
CA ASN A 174 1.00 -6.08 18.33
C ASN A 174 1.64 -5.40 19.54
N MET A 175 2.42 -4.34 19.34
CA MET A 175 2.72 -3.40 20.43
C MET A 175 1.51 -2.50 20.74
N LYS A 176 0.36 -3.10 21.04
CA LYS A 176 -0.79 -2.40 21.61
C LYS A 176 -0.36 -1.77 22.94
N GLY A 177 0.08 -0.50 22.89
CA GLY A 177 0.35 0.33 24.05
C GLY A 177 1.76 0.89 24.21
N LYS A 178 2.76 0.49 23.40
CA LYS A 178 4.13 1.04 23.53
C LYS A 178 4.39 2.11 22.47
N LYS A 179 4.40 3.38 22.89
CA LYS A 179 4.83 4.50 22.02
C LYS A 179 6.29 4.31 21.61
N LEU A 180 6.58 4.39 20.32
CA LEU A 180 7.96 4.38 19.83
C LEU A 180 8.67 5.67 20.25
N THR A 181 9.99 5.58 20.45
CA THR A 181 10.82 6.80 20.48
C THR A 181 10.81 7.51 19.13
N GLU A 182 11.16 8.80 19.08
CA GLU A 182 11.20 9.55 17.83
C GLU A 182 12.11 8.90 16.77
N GLU A 183 13.27 8.37 17.16
CA GLU A 183 14.19 7.74 16.22
C GLU A 183 13.68 6.38 15.72
N GLU A 184 13.02 5.59 16.58
CA GLU A 184 12.36 4.35 16.18
C GLU A 184 11.20 4.62 15.22
N ALA A 185 10.35 5.62 15.53
CA ALA A 185 9.27 6.06 14.67
C ALA A 185 9.80 6.55 13.31
N LEU A 186 10.83 7.40 13.31
CA LEU A 186 11.45 7.91 12.09
C LEU A 186 12.01 6.77 11.22
N ASN A 187 12.65 5.77 11.84
CA ASN A 187 13.17 4.61 11.13
C ASN A 187 12.06 3.68 10.64
N SER A 188 10.99 3.48 11.39
CA SER A 188 9.82 2.72 10.97
C SER A 188 9.14 3.37 9.77
N GLN A 189 8.81 4.66 9.88
CA GLN A 189 8.12 5.42 8.84
C GLN A 189 8.94 5.57 7.56
N SER A 190 10.27 5.61 7.66
CA SER A 190 11.13 5.63 6.48
C SER A 190 11.06 4.31 5.69
N ARG A 191 10.85 3.18 6.37
CA ARG A 191 10.67 1.87 5.73
C ARG A 191 9.34 1.78 5.02
N GLU A 192 8.27 2.29 5.64
CA GLU A 192 6.95 2.41 5.01
C GLU A 192 7.02 3.20 3.69
N PHE A 193 7.74 4.31 3.66
CA PHE A 193 7.94 5.08 2.43
C PHE A 193 8.71 4.29 1.37
N VAL A 194 9.71 3.51 1.76
CA VAL A 194 10.43 2.63 0.83
C VAL A 194 9.49 1.55 0.28
N GLY A 195 8.63 0.97 1.13
CA GLY A 195 7.57 0.05 0.71
C GLY A 195 6.59 0.68 -0.28
N ASP A 196 6.13 1.90 -0.03
CA ASP A 196 5.22 2.64 -0.93
C ASP A 196 5.86 2.98 -2.29
N MET A 197 7.14 3.38 -2.29
CA MET A 197 7.89 3.62 -3.53
C MET A 197 8.04 2.32 -4.34
N PHE A 198 8.38 1.22 -3.67
CA PHE A 198 8.47 -0.10 -4.29
C PHE A 198 7.12 -0.55 -4.84
N ALA A 199 6.03 -0.29 -4.11
CA ALA A 199 4.67 -0.60 -4.54
C ALA A 199 4.27 0.13 -5.81
N LEU A 200 4.52 1.44 -5.88
CA LEU A 200 4.27 2.20 -7.10
C LEU A 200 5.12 1.69 -8.27
N GLN A 201 6.41 1.42 -8.05
CA GLN A 201 7.28 0.90 -9.10
C GLN A 201 6.80 -0.46 -9.61
N GLY A 202 6.38 -1.35 -8.71
CA GLY A 202 5.77 -2.64 -9.05
C GLY A 202 4.54 -2.48 -9.94
N LEU A 203 3.63 -1.57 -9.60
CA LEU A 203 2.46 -1.27 -10.45
C LEU A 203 2.87 -0.67 -11.81
N VAL A 204 3.85 0.23 -11.84
CA VAL A 204 4.36 0.81 -13.08
C VAL A 204 4.92 -0.27 -13.99
N ASP A 205 5.76 -1.14 -13.45
CA ASP A 205 6.49 -2.16 -14.19
C ASP A 205 5.58 -3.24 -14.74
N ASN A 206 4.57 -3.64 -13.97
CA ASN A 206 3.72 -4.77 -14.32
C ASN A 206 2.44 -4.35 -15.05
N HIS A 207 1.91 -3.14 -14.82
CA HIS A 207 0.64 -2.72 -15.42
C HIS A 207 0.79 -1.49 -16.32
N LEU A 208 1.31 -0.37 -15.79
CA LEU A 208 1.20 0.92 -16.48
C LEU A 208 2.10 1.03 -17.72
N LYS A 209 3.27 0.39 -17.71
CA LYS A 209 4.15 0.31 -18.90
C LYS A 209 3.53 -0.53 -20.01
N GLU A 210 2.93 -1.66 -19.66
CA GLU A 210 2.31 -2.54 -20.63
C GLU A 210 1.12 -1.83 -21.30
N LEU A 211 0.29 -1.16 -20.49
CA LEU A 211 -0.82 -0.33 -20.99
C LEU A 211 -0.35 0.77 -21.94
N LYS A 212 0.81 1.39 -21.69
CA LYS A 212 1.40 2.37 -22.61
C LYS A 212 1.72 1.76 -23.98
N GLY A 213 2.21 0.52 -24.00
CA GLY A 213 2.49 -0.22 -25.22
C GLY A 213 1.25 -0.50 -26.06
N PHE A 214 0.09 -0.65 -25.41
CA PHE A 214 -1.20 -0.83 -26.09
C PHE A 214 -1.91 0.50 -26.45
N ILE A 215 -1.78 1.53 -25.61
CA ILE A 215 -2.46 2.81 -25.77
C ILE A 215 -1.54 3.79 -26.50
N ASN A 216 -1.63 3.80 -27.83
CA ASN A 216 -0.86 4.72 -28.68
C ASN A 216 -1.31 6.19 -28.58
N ASN A 217 -2.47 6.47 -27.96
CA ASN A 217 -2.97 7.82 -27.77
C ASN A 217 -2.54 8.37 -26.39
N LYS A 218 -1.61 9.33 -26.40
CA LYS A 218 -1.07 9.97 -25.19
C LYS A 218 -2.17 10.54 -24.26
N ASN A 219 -3.20 11.17 -24.82
CA ASN A 219 -4.27 11.77 -24.00
C ASN A 219 -5.15 10.70 -23.35
N LEU A 220 -5.43 9.61 -24.05
CA LEU A 220 -6.14 8.46 -23.47
C LEU A 220 -5.29 7.80 -22.37
N TYR A 221 -3.99 7.63 -22.61
CA TYR A 221 -3.08 7.09 -21.61
C TYR A 221 -3.03 7.94 -20.35
N LYS A 222 -2.97 9.28 -20.49
CA LYS A 222 -3.08 10.20 -19.36
C LYS A 222 -4.38 10.01 -18.57
N LYS A 223 -5.52 9.88 -19.25
CA LYS A 223 -6.81 9.63 -18.58
C LYS A 223 -6.80 8.32 -17.79
N VAL A 224 -6.25 7.25 -18.37
CA VAL A 224 -6.08 5.97 -17.66
C VAL A 224 -5.19 6.13 -16.43
N LEU A 225 -4.08 6.88 -16.55
CA LEU A 225 -3.25 7.20 -15.39
C LEU A 225 -4.00 8.04 -14.35
N CYS A 226 -4.84 9.00 -14.75
CA CYS A 226 -5.69 9.74 -13.82
C CYS A 226 -6.57 8.78 -13.02
N ASP A 227 -7.24 7.82 -13.68
CA ASP A 227 -8.07 6.82 -13.00
C ASP A 227 -7.25 5.99 -12.01
N TYR A 228 -6.08 5.48 -12.41
CA TYR A 228 -5.18 4.73 -11.53
C TYR A 228 -4.78 5.53 -10.29
N PHE A 229 -4.37 6.79 -10.47
CA PHE A 229 -3.99 7.65 -9.34
C PHE A 229 -5.20 8.05 -8.50
N THR A 230 -6.40 8.22 -9.08
CA THR A 230 -7.62 8.42 -8.31
C THR A 230 -7.88 7.23 -7.41
N TYR A 231 -7.76 6.01 -7.93
CA TYR A 231 -7.94 4.79 -7.13
C TYR A 231 -6.85 4.66 -6.06
N LEU A 232 -5.57 4.91 -6.36
CA LEU A 232 -4.53 4.95 -5.33
C LEU A 232 -4.80 6.00 -4.25
N ASN A 233 -5.31 7.18 -4.61
CA ASN A 233 -5.70 8.18 -3.62
C ASN A 233 -6.83 7.66 -2.71
N LEU A 234 -7.85 7.00 -3.29
CA LEU A 234 -8.94 6.38 -2.53
C LEU A 234 -8.43 5.23 -1.64
N PHE A 235 -7.43 4.45 -2.07
CA PHE A 235 -6.77 3.45 -1.23
C PHE A 235 -6.17 4.08 0.03
N PHE A 236 -5.40 5.16 -0.10
CA PHE A 236 -4.84 5.88 1.04
C PHE A 236 -5.89 6.58 1.90
N TYR A 237 -7.08 6.84 1.35
CA TYR A 237 -8.22 7.44 2.05
C TYR A 237 -9.22 6.44 2.64
N PHE A 238 -9.26 5.16 2.21
CA PHE A 238 -10.16 4.14 2.79
C PHE A 238 -9.49 2.94 3.45
N LEU A 239 -8.22 2.64 3.15
CA LEU A 239 -7.56 1.41 3.58
C LEU A 239 -6.21 1.59 4.30
N SER A 240 -5.52 2.73 4.18
CA SER A 240 -4.32 3.03 4.99
C SER A 240 -4.67 3.31 6.48
N PRO A 241 -3.87 2.80 7.45
CA PRO A 241 -4.10 3.01 8.88
C PRO A 241 -4.22 4.50 9.29
N LYS A 242 -5.18 4.80 10.17
CA LYS A 242 -5.37 6.13 10.77
C LYS A 242 -4.14 6.48 11.61
N LEU A 243 -3.56 7.65 11.35
CA LEU A 243 -2.81 8.36 12.36
C LEU A 243 -3.38 9.75 12.51
N THR A 244 -3.87 10.03 13.70
CA THR A 244 -4.10 11.39 14.13
C THR A 244 -2.79 12.15 13.99
N ARG A 245 -2.86 13.37 13.46
CA ARG A 245 -1.72 14.30 13.33
C ARG A 245 -1.00 14.58 14.66
N SER A 246 -1.54 14.11 15.80
CA SER A 246 -1.00 14.30 17.15
C SER A 246 0.15 13.35 17.53
N ASP A 247 0.18 12.11 17.03
CA ASP A 247 1.08 11.06 17.55
C ASP A 247 2.08 10.54 16.51
N PHE A 248 2.21 11.21 15.37
CA PHE A 248 3.07 10.76 14.27
C PHE A 248 4.54 10.59 14.70
N LYS A 249 5.05 11.34 15.69
CA LYS A 249 6.45 11.18 16.15
C LYS A 249 6.68 9.91 16.99
N SER A 250 5.62 9.22 17.39
CA SER A 250 5.66 8.00 18.21
C SER A 250 4.99 6.81 17.55
N SER A 251 4.54 6.99 16.30
CA SER A 251 3.87 5.96 15.50
C SER A 251 4.86 5.20 14.63
N SER A 252 4.59 3.94 14.40
CA SER A 252 5.29 3.10 13.43
C SER A 252 4.99 3.48 11.98
N HIS A 253 3.74 3.82 11.69
CA HIS A 253 3.29 4.23 10.36
C HIS A 253 3.36 5.74 10.22
N PRO A 254 3.58 6.28 9.00
CA PRO A 254 3.41 7.70 8.73
C PRO A 254 1.93 8.00 8.40
N PRO A 255 1.47 9.25 8.60
CA PRO A 255 0.16 9.67 8.14
C PRO A 255 -0.05 9.37 6.64
N ALA A 256 -1.23 8.88 6.28
CA ALA A 256 -1.55 8.48 4.91
C ALA A 256 -1.33 9.61 3.87
N SER A 257 -1.62 10.86 4.23
CA SER A 257 -1.34 12.02 3.36
C SER A 257 0.16 12.17 3.05
N LEU A 258 1.04 11.90 4.02
CA LEU A 258 2.48 11.94 3.78
C LEU A 258 2.97 10.78 2.91
N ARG A 259 2.35 9.59 3.05
CA ARG A 259 2.60 8.44 2.16
C ARG A 259 2.23 8.78 0.73
N LEU A 260 1.06 9.38 0.52
CA LEU A 260 0.63 9.79 -0.81
C LEU A 260 1.56 10.84 -1.43
N HIS A 261 2.05 11.82 -0.65
CA HIS A 261 3.06 12.76 -1.14
C HIS A 261 4.34 12.06 -1.63
N MET A 262 4.74 10.95 -0.99
CA MET A 262 5.88 10.15 -1.42
C MET A 262 5.59 9.40 -2.73
N VAL A 263 4.42 8.79 -2.84
CA VAL A 263 3.95 8.14 -4.08
C VAL A 263 3.94 9.14 -5.25
N SER A 264 3.38 10.33 -5.05
CA SER A 264 3.38 11.40 -6.06
C SER A 264 4.79 11.84 -6.43
N ALA A 265 5.69 12.00 -5.45
CA ALA A 265 7.09 12.35 -5.73
C ALA A 265 7.82 11.26 -6.55
N THR A 266 7.49 10.00 -6.31
CA THR A 266 8.05 8.84 -7.03
C THR A 266 7.55 8.82 -8.46
N PHE A 267 6.25 9.06 -8.68
CA PHE A 267 5.68 9.23 -10.02
C PHE A 267 6.34 10.36 -10.81
N PHE A 268 6.59 11.52 -10.17
CA PHE A 268 7.34 12.61 -10.80
C PHE A 268 8.75 12.19 -11.21
N GLY A 269 9.41 11.34 -10.42
CA GLY A 269 10.73 10.80 -10.74
C GLY A 269 10.75 9.72 -11.83
N ASP A 270 9.62 9.06 -12.12
CA ASP A 270 9.61 7.94 -13.08
C ASP A 270 9.60 8.42 -14.55
N GLU A 271 10.68 8.20 -15.27
CA GLU A 271 10.78 8.56 -16.69
C GLU A 271 10.22 7.48 -17.63
N GLN A 272 9.91 6.29 -17.10
CA GLN A 272 9.59 5.10 -17.89
C GLN A 272 8.19 5.18 -18.49
N LEU A 273 7.30 5.91 -17.83
CA LEU A 273 5.98 6.27 -18.37
C LEU A 273 6.08 7.24 -19.56
N GLY A 274 7.24 7.85 -19.82
CA GLY A 274 7.50 8.75 -20.96
C GLY A 274 6.56 9.96 -21.00
N LEU A 275 6.25 10.50 -19.82
CA LEU A 275 5.48 11.72 -19.63
C LEU A 275 6.43 12.86 -19.22
N GLY A 276 6.20 14.05 -19.78
CA GLY A 276 6.85 15.27 -19.29
C GLY A 276 6.22 15.75 -17.99
N ASN A 277 6.86 16.70 -17.31
CA ASN A 277 6.37 17.22 -16.02
C ASN A 277 4.95 17.78 -16.12
N GLU A 278 4.62 18.53 -17.19
CA GLU A 278 3.27 19.07 -17.41
C GLU A 278 2.19 17.98 -17.50
N ASP A 279 2.51 16.85 -18.12
CA ASP A 279 1.58 15.72 -18.21
C ASP A 279 1.40 15.03 -16.86
N LYS A 280 2.46 14.94 -16.06
CA LYS A 280 2.40 14.37 -14.71
C LYS A 280 1.64 15.28 -13.75
N ASP A 281 1.86 16.59 -13.84
CA ASP A 281 1.09 17.61 -13.13
C ASP A 281 -0.41 17.49 -13.46
N PHE A 282 -0.73 17.35 -14.76
CA PHE A 282 -2.10 17.11 -15.20
C PHE A 282 -2.69 15.83 -14.58
N VAL A 283 -1.98 14.70 -14.64
CA VAL A 283 -2.47 13.42 -14.08
C VAL A 283 -2.76 13.54 -12.58
N LEU A 284 -1.85 14.14 -11.81
CA LEU A 284 -2.03 14.28 -10.37
C LEU A 284 -3.12 15.30 -10.02
N SER A 285 -3.23 16.40 -10.77
CA SER A 285 -4.28 17.40 -10.57
C SER A 285 -5.66 16.85 -10.89
N GLU A 286 -5.83 16.17 -12.02
CA GLU A 286 -7.11 15.59 -12.42
C GLU A 286 -7.50 14.44 -11.49
N SER A 287 -6.55 13.53 -11.17
CA SER A 287 -6.84 12.43 -10.26
C SER A 287 -7.28 12.90 -8.87
N ARG A 288 -6.72 14.03 -8.41
CA ARG A 288 -7.15 14.73 -7.20
C ARG A 288 -8.57 15.26 -7.34
N SER A 289 -8.88 16.00 -8.41
CA SER A 289 -10.22 16.53 -8.64
C SER A 289 -11.27 15.42 -8.67
N SER A 290 -10.99 14.33 -9.39
CA SER A 290 -11.86 13.15 -9.45
C SER A 290 -12.05 12.50 -8.09
N MET A 291 -10.99 12.37 -7.28
CA MET A 291 -11.11 11.85 -5.92
C MET A 291 -12.01 12.74 -5.06
N LEU A 292 -11.82 14.06 -5.08
CA LEU A 292 -12.62 14.98 -4.28
C LEU A 292 -14.11 14.95 -4.66
N LEU A 293 -14.41 14.83 -5.96
CA LEU A 293 -15.78 14.61 -6.42
C LEU A 293 -16.36 13.32 -5.86
N ILE A 294 -15.61 12.21 -5.93
CA ILE A 294 -16.03 10.93 -5.34
C ILE A 294 -16.29 11.08 -3.84
N LEU A 295 -15.43 11.78 -3.10
CA LEU A 295 -15.59 11.93 -1.65
C LEU A 295 -16.76 12.83 -1.24
N ASP A 296 -16.98 13.92 -1.97
CA ASP A 296 -18.12 14.81 -1.74
C ASP A 296 -19.44 14.12 -2.14
N ASP A 297 -19.49 13.45 -3.28
CA ASP A 297 -20.70 12.81 -3.77
C ASP A 297 -21.04 11.54 -2.98
N LEU A 298 -20.06 10.69 -2.69
CA LEU A 298 -20.29 9.40 -2.04
C LEU A 298 -20.44 9.52 -0.52
N PHE A 299 -19.63 10.38 0.09
CA PHE A 299 -19.50 10.46 1.55
C PHE A 299 -19.94 11.79 2.13
N ASN A 300 -20.29 12.79 1.31
CA ASN A 300 -20.56 14.16 1.78
C ASN A 300 -19.40 14.70 2.64
N ASP A 301 -18.17 14.24 2.38
CA ASP A 301 -16.99 14.67 3.13
C ASP A 301 -16.35 15.88 2.47
N LYS A 302 -16.96 17.04 2.72
CA LYS A 302 -16.48 18.34 2.25
C LYS A 302 -15.12 18.75 2.82
N LYS A 303 -14.60 18.03 3.83
CA LYS A 303 -13.30 18.33 4.47
C LYS A 303 -12.18 17.39 4.05
N ALA A 304 -12.48 16.38 3.22
CA ALA A 304 -11.46 15.51 2.64
C ALA A 304 -10.37 16.29 1.89
N GLY A 305 -10.73 17.42 1.25
CA GLY A 305 -9.80 18.33 0.59
C GLY A 305 -8.68 18.87 1.48
N ASP A 306 -8.98 19.10 2.77
CA ASP A 306 -8.04 19.65 3.75
C ASP A 306 -7.11 18.57 4.32
N TRP A 307 -7.54 17.31 4.29
CA TRP A 307 -6.81 16.18 4.89
C TRP A 307 -5.66 15.69 4.00
N LEU A 308 -5.87 15.62 2.68
CA LEU A 308 -4.90 15.07 1.74
C LEU A 308 -3.71 16.00 1.43
N TYR A 309 -3.88 17.33 1.54
CA TYR A 309 -2.92 18.25 0.92
C TYR A 309 -2.41 19.38 1.80
N GLU A 310 -3.07 19.68 2.92
CA GLU A 310 -2.42 20.51 3.91
C GLU A 310 -1.56 19.63 4.81
N ILE A 311 -0.24 19.74 4.67
CA ILE A 311 0.68 19.55 5.80
C ILE A 311 0.68 20.92 6.51
N PRO A 312 -0.34 21.25 7.32
CA PRO A 312 -0.57 22.64 7.72
C PRO A 312 0.42 23.03 8.83
N GLU A 313 1.03 22.04 9.47
CA GLU A 313 1.85 22.19 10.66
C GLU A 313 3.31 22.09 10.26
N LYS A 314 4.06 23.16 10.53
CA LYS A 314 5.50 23.28 10.31
C LYS A 314 6.26 22.05 10.81
N ASP A 315 5.85 21.51 11.95
CA ASP A 315 6.47 20.34 12.58
C ASP A 315 6.28 19.05 11.78
N ILE A 316 5.10 18.83 11.20
CA ILE A 316 4.85 17.66 10.33
C ILE A 316 5.67 17.77 9.05
N ASN A 317 5.80 18.97 8.47
CA ASN A 317 6.63 19.16 7.27
C ASN A 317 8.13 18.94 7.57
N VAL A 318 8.62 19.43 8.72
CA VAL A 318 9.99 19.15 9.17
C VAL A 318 10.21 17.65 9.34
N TRP A 319 9.25 16.95 9.95
CA TRP A 319 9.33 15.49 10.12
C TRP A 319 9.30 14.74 8.78
N TYR A 320 8.39 15.10 7.89
CA TYR A 320 8.30 14.57 6.54
C TYR A 320 9.63 14.70 5.80
N ARG A 321 10.29 15.87 5.87
CA ARG A 321 11.62 16.07 5.28
C ARG A 321 12.67 15.15 5.88
N LYS A 322 12.61 14.87 7.20
CA LYS A 322 13.50 13.89 7.84
C LYS A 322 13.25 12.48 7.30
N ILE A 323 11.99 12.04 7.23
CA ILE A 323 11.63 10.71 6.68
C ILE A 323 12.10 10.62 5.23
N ARG A 324 11.71 11.57 4.38
CA ARG A 324 12.09 11.60 2.96
C ARG A 324 13.61 11.58 2.78
N LYS A 325 14.34 12.42 3.52
CA LYS A 325 15.81 12.41 3.47
C LYS A 325 16.34 11.03 3.83
N ARG A 326 15.83 10.39 4.88
CA ARG A 326 16.31 9.07 5.33
C ARG A 326 15.97 7.96 4.34
N ALA A 327 14.73 7.91 3.84
CA ALA A 327 14.30 6.99 2.79
C ALA A 327 15.18 7.14 1.53
N MET A 328 15.37 8.37 1.03
CA MET A 328 16.13 8.64 -0.20
C MET A 328 17.66 8.58 -0.05
N SER A 329 18.22 8.75 1.14
CA SER A 329 19.69 8.67 1.34
C SER A 329 20.18 7.28 1.70
N HIS A 330 19.27 6.39 2.07
CA HIS A 330 19.60 5.03 2.51
C HIS A 330 18.90 3.95 1.68
N TRP A 331 18.12 4.30 0.64
CA TRP A 331 17.40 3.32 -0.20
C TRP A 331 18.30 2.16 -0.66
N TYR A 332 19.52 2.48 -1.13
CA TYR A 332 20.53 1.50 -1.54
C TYR A 332 21.18 0.74 -0.39
N LEU A 333 21.16 1.28 0.84
CA LEU A 333 21.63 0.56 2.01
C LEU A 333 20.60 -0.48 2.48
N TYR A 334 19.33 -0.38 2.08
CA TYR A 334 18.31 -1.39 2.40
C TYR A 334 18.37 -2.62 1.48
N SER A 335 18.96 -2.53 0.30
CA SER A 335 19.15 -3.68 -0.60
C SER A 335 20.46 -4.46 -0.37
N ILE A 336 21.36 -4.01 0.50
CA ILE A 336 22.65 -4.67 0.72
C ILE A 336 22.66 -5.41 2.06
N ASP A 337 22.93 -6.72 2.01
CA ASP A 337 23.19 -7.53 3.21
C ASP A 337 24.35 -6.90 4.00
N ARG A 338 24.07 -6.47 5.23
CA ARG A 338 25.08 -5.85 6.10
C ARG A 338 26.24 -6.80 6.40
N ASN A 339 26.04 -8.12 6.32
CA ASN A 339 27.11 -9.10 6.45
C ASN A 339 27.95 -9.19 5.17
N GLU A 340 27.36 -9.08 3.98
CA GLU A 340 28.08 -8.86 2.72
C GLU A 340 28.86 -7.53 2.74
N VAL A 341 28.27 -6.43 3.19
CA VAL A 341 28.99 -5.14 3.35
C VAL A 341 30.13 -5.28 4.36
N LYS A 342 29.91 -5.93 5.51
CA LYS A 342 30.98 -6.20 6.48
C LYS A 342 32.04 -7.12 5.92
N LYS A 343 31.70 -8.13 5.10
CA LYS A 343 32.64 -9.00 4.37
C LYS A 343 33.40 -8.21 3.31
N LEU A 344 32.78 -7.29 2.61
CA LEU A 344 33.41 -6.40 1.62
C LEU A 344 34.33 -5.39 2.28
N ILE A 345 33.91 -4.75 3.39
CA ILE A 345 34.73 -3.82 4.17
C ILE A 345 35.91 -4.55 4.84
N SER A 346 35.69 -5.75 5.38
CA SER A 346 36.79 -6.56 5.94
C SER A 346 37.71 -7.09 4.85
N ARG A 347 37.22 -7.45 3.66
CA ARG A 347 38.05 -7.76 2.49
C ARG A 347 38.81 -6.53 1.97
N GLN A 348 38.22 -5.33 1.99
CA GLN A 348 38.90 -4.08 1.64
C GLN A 348 39.98 -3.71 2.67
N ALA A 349 39.74 -3.97 3.96
CA ALA A 349 40.70 -3.77 5.03
C ALA A 349 41.86 -4.78 4.95
N ILE A 350 41.58 -6.05 4.60
CA ILE A 350 42.58 -7.07 4.30
C ILE A 350 43.36 -6.70 3.02
N TYR A 351 42.68 -6.25 1.97
CA TYR A 351 43.33 -5.81 0.72
C TYR A 351 44.26 -4.62 0.94
N ASN A 352 43.83 -3.60 1.71
CA ASN A 352 44.69 -2.46 2.06
C ASN A 352 45.85 -2.84 3.00
N LYS A 353 45.66 -3.84 3.88
CA LYS A 353 46.71 -4.33 4.79
C LYS A 353 47.78 -5.16 4.09
N TYR A 354 47.45 -5.85 2.99
CA TYR A 354 48.36 -6.79 2.32
C TYR A 354 48.78 -6.37 0.91
N PHE A 355 48.06 -5.46 0.25
CA PHE A 355 48.27 -5.14 -1.17
C PHE A 355 48.44 -3.65 -1.49
N LYS A 356 48.41 -2.75 -0.49
CA LYS A 356 48.98 -1.41 -0.67
C LYS A 356 50.47 -1.42 -0.28
N ARG A 357 51.31 -1.79 -1.24
CA ARG A 357 52.68 -1.29 -1.35
C ARG A 357 52.73 -0.33 -2.53
N ASN A 358 52.73 0.95 -2.20
CA ASN A 358 53.66 1.97 -2.70
C ASN A 358 53.39 3.26 -1.94
#